data_AF-A0A3J8T7J7-F1
#
_entry.id   AF-A0A3J8T7J7-F1
#
_cell.length_a   1.000
_cell.length_b   1.000
_cell.length_c   1.000
_cell.angle_alpha   90.00
_cell.angle_beta   90.00
_cell.angle_gamma   90.00
#
_symmetry.space_group_name_H-M   'P 1'
#
loop_
_entity.id
_entity.type
_entity.pdbx_description
1 polymer ?
#
loop_
_entity_poly.entity_id
_entity_poly.type
_entity_poly.pdbx_seq_one_letter_code
_entity_poly.pdbx_strand_id
1 'polypeptide(L)'
;MSTPDYSKTPAIAVYDNRHLAVRTLEWCRHPDTPQTTEIRPTRCQYDARGFLSHSADPRLAATGLNNFACDYDLGGKALRTCSADAGTSLMLSDAAGRAVLGMSGLVETASGSMDMSRAVTTRRQYEGSSLPG
;
A
#
# COMPACT_ATOMS: atom_id res chain seq x y z
N MET A 1 37.64 -8.29 -21.10
CA MET A 1 36.38 -7.55 -21.34
C MET A 1 35.70 -7.34 -20.00
N SER A 2 35.47 -6.09 -19.58
CA SER A 2 34.69 -5.81 -18.36
C SER A 2 33.26 -6.32 -18.57
N THR A 3 32.77 -7.19 -17.70
CA THR A 3 31.35 -7.57 -17.73
C THR A 3 30.52 -6.33 -17.43
N PRO A 4 29.53 -5.97 -18.27
CA PRO A 4 28.69 -4.82 -17.98
C PRO A 4 27.95 -5.05 -16.65
N ASP A 5 27.93 -4.04 -15.79
CA ASP A 5 27.36 -4.10 -14.43
C ASP A 5 25.90 -4.57 -14.40
N TYR A 6 25.20 -4.49 -15.53
CA TYR A 6 23.79 -4.87 -15.70
C TYR A 6 23.56 -6.33 -16.14
N SER A 7 24.63 -7.12 -16.31
CA SER A 7 24.47 -8.52 -16.69
C SER A 7 23.69 -9.29 -15.61
N LYS A 8 22.63 -10.00 -16.03
CA LYS A 8 21.74 -10.79 -15.16
C LYS A 8 21.02 -9.98 -14.07
N THR A 9 20.66 -8.73 -14.36
CA THR A 9 19.82 -7.89 -13.47
C THR A 9 18.47 -7.54 -14.14
N PRO A 10 17.63 -8.52 -14.51
CA PRO A 10 16.31 -8.24 -15.08
C PRO A 10 15.36 -7.67 -14.02
N ALA A 11 14.19 -7.19 -14.42
CA ALA A 11 13.05 -7.03 -13.52
C ALA A 11 12.07 -8.17 -13.78
N ILE A 12 11.68 -8.91 -12.73
CA ILE A 12 10.78 -10.06 -12.85
C ILE A 12 9.54 -9.83 -12.00
N ALA A 13 8.36 -9.94 -12.61
CA ALA A 13 7.09 -10.01 -11.90
C ALA A 13 6.70 -11.48 -11.66
N VAL A 14 6.33 -11.80 -10.42
CA VAL A 14 5.86 -13.12 -9.99
C VAL A 14 4.37 -13.00 -9.68
N TYR A 15 3.58 -13.88 -10.28
CA TYR A 15 2.12 -13.86 -10.19
C TYR A 15 1.57 -15.03 -9.38
N ASP A 16 0.45 -14.84 -8.69
CA ASP A 16 -0.34 -15.92 -8.10
C ASP A 16 -1.17 -16.67 -9.17
N ASN A 17 -1.93 -17.68 -8.75
CA ASN A 17 -2.81 -18.47 -9.64
C ASN A 17 -4.03 -17.68 -10.18
N ARG A 18 -4.20 -16.42 -9.77
CA ARG A 18 -5.22 -15.49 -10.28
C ARG A 18 -4.61 -14.41 -11.17
N HIS A 19 -3.33 -14.52 -11.52
CA HIS A 19 -2.59 -13.54 -12.30
C HIS A 19 -2.42 -12.18 -11.59
N LEU A 20 -2.35 -12.17 -10.24
CA LEU A 20 -2.04 -10.98 -9.46
C LEU A 20 -0.56 -10.96 -9.08
N ALA A 21 0.11 -9.81 -9.29
CA ALA A 21 1.56 -9.67 -9.08
C ALA A 21 1.91 -9.67 -7.59
N VAL A 22 2.25 -10.83 -7.03
CA VAL A 22 2.55 -10.99 -5.59
C VAL A 22 3.98 -10.61 -5.22
N ARG A 23 4.91 -10.60 -6.19
CA ARG A 23 6.26 -10.10 -5.98
C ARG A 23 6.82 -9.44 -7.23
N THR A 24 7.61 -8.40 -7.02
CA THR A 24 8.53 -7.88 -8.03
C THR A 24 9.94 -8.15 -7.55
N LEU A 25 10.73 -8.84 -8.36
CA LEU A 25 12.12 -9.16 -8.08
C LEU A 25 13.01 -8.24 -8.91
N GLU A 26 13.85 -7.50 -8.23
CA GLU A 26 14.85 -6.63 -8.83
C GLU A 26 16.23 -6.99 -8.26
N TRP A 27 17.29 -6.70 -9.00
CA TRP A 27 18.66 -7.00 -8.59
C TRP A 27 19.45 -5.70 -8.49
N CYS A 28 20.10 -5.49 -7.36
CA CYS A 28 20.96 -4.34 -7.10
C CYS A 28 22.42 -4.81 -7.05
N ARG A 29 23.26 -4.18 -7.87
CA ARG A 29 24.71 -4.39 -7.91
C ARG A 29 25.38 -3.03 -7.87
N HIS A 30 26.31 -2.83 -6.94
CA HIS A 30 27.08 -1.59 -6.85
C HIS A 30 28.32 -1.70 -7.78
N PRO A 31 28.68 -0.64 -8.52
CA PRO A 31 29.83 -0.68 -9.43
C PRO A 31 31.17 -0.96 -8.71
N ASP A 32 31.30 -0.54 -7.45
CA ASP A 32 32.50 -0.80 -6.64
C ASP A 32 32.59 -2.26 -6.15
N THR A 33 31.47 -3.00 -6.14
CA THR A 33 31.41 -4.41 -5.70
C THR A 33 30.68 -5.29 -6.73
N PRO A 34 31.19 -5.38 -7.98
CA PRO A 34 30.48 -6.01 -9.10
C PRO A 34 30.32 -7.53 -8.94
N GLN A 35 31.02 -8.14 -7.99
CA GLN A 35 30.90 -9.56 -7.65
C GLN A 35 29.68 -9.87 -6.78
N THR A 36 29.09 -8.86 -6.13
CA THR A 36 27.95 -9.01 -5.23
C THR A 36 26.69 -8.50 -5.90
N THR A 37 25.64 -9.31 -5.94
CA THR A 37 24.33 -8.90 -6.46
C THR A 37 23.27 -9.24 -5.43
N GLU A 38 22.55 -8.23 -4.96
CA GLU A 38 21.47 -8.38 -3.99
C GLU A 38 20.12 -8.46 -4.70
N ILE A 39 19.29 -9.44 -4.33
CA ILE A 39 17.90 -9.47 -4.77
C ILE A 39 17.03 -8.60 -3.85
N ARG A 40 16.15 -7.79 -4.44
CA ARG A 40 15.27 -6.83 -3.78
C ARG A 40 13.81 -7.18 -4.07
N PRO A 41 13.22 -8.13 -3.33
CA PRO A 41 11.84 -8.54 -3.54
C PRO A 41 10.87 -7.53 -2.91
N THR A 42 10.14 -6.79 -3.72
CA THR A 42 8.90 -6.11 -3.28
C THR A 42 7.79 -7.15 -3.18
N ARG A 43 7.02 -7.14 -2.09
CA ARG A 43 5.96 -8.12 -1.83
C ARG A 43 4.60 -7.44 -1.84
N CYS A 44 3.62 -8.10 -2.44
CA CYS A 44 2.23 -7.69 -2.49
C CYS A 44 1.35 -8.87 -2.06
N GLN A 45 0.32 -8.59 -1.27
CA GLN A 45 -0.68 -9.59 -0.87
C GLN A 45 -2.06 -9.09 -1.25
N TYR A 46 -2.88 -9.97 -1.79
CA TYR A 46 -4.22 -9.66 -2.23
C TYR A 46 -5.25 -10.40 -1.40
N ASP A 47 -6.36 -9.74 -1.08
CA ASP A 47 -7.47 -10.37 -0.38
C ASP A 47 -8.18 -11.43 -1.27
N ALA A 48 -9.20 -12.09 -0.73
CA ALA A 48 -9.95 -13.12 -1.46
C ALA A 48 -10.60 -12.59 -2.76
N ARG A 49 -10.92 -11.29 -2.81
CA ARG A 49 -11.57 -10.62 -3.96
C ARG A 49 -10.54 -10.13 -4.99
N GLY A 50 -9.26 -10.10 -4.63
CA GLY A 50 -8.16 -9.66 -5.49
C GLY A 50 -7.74 -8.20 -5.28
N PHE A 51 -8.16 -7.55 -4.19
CA PHE A 51 -7.71 -6.20 -3.85
C PHE A 51 -6.39 -6.24 -3.08
N LEU A 52 -5.49 -5.28 -3.34
CA LEU A 52 -4.15 -5.21 -2.74
C LEU A 52 -4.24 -4.89 -1.24
N SER A 53 -4.26 -5.91 -0.41
CA SER A 53 -4.37 -5.79 1.04
C SER A 53 -3.08 -5.31 1.71
N HIS A 54 -1.91 -5.75 1.25
CA HIS A 54 -0.63 -5.38 1.84
C HIS A 54 0.45 -5.20 0.79
N SER A 55 1.36 -4.27 1.02
CA SER A 55 2.61 -4.19 0.26
C SER A 55 3.79 -3.89 1.17
N ALA A 56 4.95 -4.46 0.84
CA ALA A 56 6.18 -4.32 1.59
C ALA A 56 7.38 -4.21 0.65
N ASP A 57 8.18 -3.17 0.83
CA ASP A 57 9.50 -3.00 0.26
C ASP A 57 10.46 -4.05 0.85
N PRO A 58 11.61 -4.31 0.21
CA PRO A 58 12.52 -5.36 0.65
C PRO A 58 13.02 -5.19 2.10
N ARG A 59 13.18 -3.94 2.57
CA ARG A 59 13.73 -3.62 3.88
C ARG A 59 12.69 -3.86 4.98
N LEU A 60 11.47 -3.38 4.81
CA LEU A 60 10.38 -3.62 5.76
C LEU A 60 9.92 -5.08 5.74
N ALA A 61 9.87 -5.70 4.57
CA ALA A 61 9.55 -7.13 4.45
C ALA A 61 10.54 -8.02 5.22
N ALA A 62 11.83 -7.67 5.23
CA ALA A 62 12.85 -8.41 5.96
C ALA A 62 12.65 -8.38 7.49
N THR A 63 11.94 -7.37 8.01
CA THR A 63 11.59 -7.26 9.43
C THR A 63 10.14 -7.66 9.72
N GLY A 64 9.42 -8.23 8.74
CA GLY A 64 8.02 -8.63 8.89
C GLY A 64 7.02 -7.46 8.94
N LEU A 65 7.44 -6.26 8.52
CA LEU A 65 6.60 -5.06 8.45
C LEU A 65 6.11 -4.81 7.02
N ASN A 66 5.06 -4.00 6.90
CA ASN A 66 4.49 -3.58 5.62
C ASN A 66 4.63 -2.06 5.44
N ASN A 67 4.78 -1.61 4.19
CA ASN A 67 4.63 -0.20 3.84
C ASN A 67 3.17 0.21 3.88
N PHE A 68 2.29 -0.67 3.38
CA PHE A 68 0.86 -0.44 3.33
C PHE A 68 0.07 -1.64 3.82
N ALA A 69 -1.01 -1.37 4.54
CA ALA A 69 -2.12 -2.28 4.80
C ALA A 69 -3.44 -1.58 4.47
N CYS A 70 -4.29 -2.20 3.67
CA CYS A 70 -5.52 -1.61 3.15
C CYS A 70 -6.71 -2.53 3.37
N ASP A 71 -7.83 -1.95 3.82
CA ASP A 71 -9.13 -2.63 3.85
C ASP A 71 -10.10 -1.98 2.87
N TYR A 72 -10.88 -2.80 2.20
CA TYR A 72 -11.76 -2.40 1.12
C TYR A 72 -13.20 -2.76 1.40
N ASP A 73 -14.12 -1.91 0.95
CA ASP A 73 -15.52 -2.29 0.79
C ASP A 73 -15.68 -3.42 -0.25
N LEU A 74 -16.91 -3.90 -0.45
CA LEU A 74 -17.18 -4.95 -1.43
C LEU A 74 -16.93 -4.52 -2.89
N GLY A 75 -16.95 -3.21 -3.17
CA GLY A 75 -16.70 -2.62 -4.49
C GLY A 75 -15.23 -2.30 -4.77
N GLY A 76 -14.32 -2.53 -3.82
CA GLY A 76 -12.89 -2.26 -3.97
C GLY A 76 -12.47 -0.84 -3.62
N LYS A 77 -13.32 -0.08 -2.92
CA LYS A 77 -12.95 1.24 -2.39
C LYS A 77 -12.26 1.08 -1.04
N ALA A 78 -11.06 1.65 -0.91
CA ALA A 78 -10.32 1.61 0.35
C ALA A 78 -11.08 2.39 1.43
N LEU A 79 -11.45 1.70 2.51
CA LEU A 79 -12.07 2.26 3.70
C LEU A 79 -11.01 2.64 4.74
N ARG A 80 -9.93 1.86 4.83
CA ARG A 80 -8.77 2.09 5.69
C ARG A 80 -7.49 1.93 4.89
N THR A 81 -6.56 2.85 5.11
CA THR A 81 -5.17 2.76 4.61
C THR A 81 -4.23 3.06 5.76
N CYS A 82 -3.46 2.06 6.18
CA CYS A 82 -2.33 2.20 7.10
C CYS A 82 -1.05 2.31 6.25
N SER A 83 -0.34 3.42 6.37
CA SER A 83 0.94 3.64 5.68
C SER A 83 2.05 3.84 6.71
N ALA A 84 3.21 3.20 6.50
CA ALA A 84 4.40 3.44 7.31
C ALA A 84 4.90 4.90 7.23
N ASP A 85 4.63 5.58 6.11
CA ASP A 85 5.15 6.93 5.83
C ASP A 85 4.09 8.03 6.05
N ALA A 86 2.82 7.73 5.77
CA ALA A 86 1.72 8.69 5.87
C ALA A 86 0.80 8.48 7.09
N GLY A 87 1.05 7.44 7.89
CA GLY A 87 0.20 7.03 9.01
C GLY A 87 -1.10 6.38 8.55
N THR A 88 -2.07 6.30 9.46
CA THR A 88 -3.36 5.65 9.19
C THR A 88 -4.44 6.67 8.85
N SER A 89 -5.26 6.33 7.84
CA SER A 89 -6.41 7.11 7.41
C SER A 89 -7.63 6.23 7.14
N LEU A 90 -8.82 6.83 7.27
CA LEU A 90 -10.10 6.25 6.93
C LEU A 90 -10.84 7.16 5.94
N MET A 91 -11.55 6.57 4.99
CA MET A 91 -12.34 7.30 4.01
C MET A 91 -13.64 6.58 3.72
N LEU A 92 -14.76 7.29 3.86
CA LEU A 92 -16.09 6.79 3.54
C LEU A 92 -16.74 7.69 2.50
N SER A 93 -17.47 7.07 1.58
CA SER A 93 -18.25 7.79 0.58
C SER A 93 -19.70 7.35 0.60
N ASP A 94 -20.57 8.21 0.11
CA ASP A 94 -21.98 7.87 -0.09
C ASP A 94 -22.17 6.91 -1.27
N ALA A 95 -23.42 6.50 -1.48
CA ALA A 95 -23.80 5.61 -2.57
C ALA A 95 -23.56 6.20 -3.97
N ALA A 96 -23.41 7.53 -4.08
CA ALA A 96 -23.02 8.21 -5.33
C ALA A 96 -21.50 8.31 -5.51
N GLY A 97 -20.72 7.73 -4.59
CA GLY A 97 -19.26 7.71 -4.62
C GLY A 97 -18.59 8.97 -4.07
N ARG A 98 -19.35 9.94 -3.57
CA ARG A 98 -18.84 11.21 -3.05
C ARG A 98 -18.33 11.05 -1.62
N ALA A 99 -17.17 11.63 -1.33
CA ALA A 99 -16.56 11.55 0.00
C ALA A 99 -17.42 12.23 1.06
N VAL A 100 -17.87 11.51 2.09
CA VAL A 100 -18.70 12.05 3.17
C VAL A 100 -17.96 12.20 4.49
N LEU A 101 -17.02 11.30 4.77
CA LEU A 101 -16.23 11.28 6.00
C LEU A 101 -14.80 10.86 5.66
N GLY A 102 -13.84 11.62 6.16
CA GLY A 102 -12.42 11.29 6.12
C GLY A 102 -11.81 11.48 7.49
N MET A 103 -10.90 10.60 7.88
CA MET A 103 -10.12 10.72 9.11
C MET A 103 -8.66 10.43 8.80
N SER A 104 -7.74 11.24 9.31
CA SER A 104 -6.30 11.04 9.13
C SER A 104 -5.54 11.32 10.42
N GLY A 105 -4.27 10.92 10.47
CA GLY A 105 -3.44 11.05 11.68
C GLY A 105 -3.81 10.04 12.77
N LEU A 106 -4.44 8.93 12.38
CA LEU A 106 -4.77 7.84 13.29
C LEU A 106 -3.50 7.06 13.60
N VAL A 107 -3.36 6.65 14.86
CA VAL A 107 -2.24 5.83 15.32
C VAL A 107 -2.81 4.52 15.81
N GLU A 108 -2.38 3.40 15.24
CA GLU A 108 -2.75 2.08 15.75
C GLU A 108 -1.97 1.80 17.03
N THR A 109 -2.69 1.47 18.11
CA THR A 109 -2.09 1.11 19.38
C THR A 109 -1.61 -0.34 19.36
N ALA A 110 -0.76 -0.71 20.32
CA ALA A 110 -0.31 -2.09 20.47
C ALA A 110 -1.45 -3.11 20.70
N SER A 111 -2.64 -2.65 21.12
CA SER A 111 -3.84 -3.47 21.29
C SER A 111 -4.69 -3.61 20.01
N GLY A 112 -4.27 -3.00 18.89
CA GLY A 112 -5.04 -2.95 17.64
C GLY A 112 -6.21 -1.96 17.65
N SER A 113 -6.32 -1.12 18.69
CA SER A 113 -7.26 -0.01 18.72
C SER A 113 -6.67 1.18 17.96
N MET A 114 -7.51 2.05 17.41
CA MET A 114 -7.04 3.31 16.84
C MET A 114 -7.07 4.40 17.92
N ASP A 115 -5.90 4.96 18.23
CA ASP A 115 -5.81 6.22 18.97
C ASP A 115 -6.25 7.36 18.05
N MET A 116 -7.29 8.08 18.50
CA MET A 116 -7.90 9.20 17.80
C MET A 116 -7.50 10.56 18.39
N SER A 117 -6.61 10.60 19.39
CA SER A 117 -6.19 11.82 20.08
C SER A 117 -5.65 12.91 19.13
N ARG A 118 -5.05 12.50 18.00
CA ARG A 118 -4.49 13.36 16.95
C ARG A 118 -5.29 13.32 15.64
N ALA A 119 -6.46 12.68 15.65
CA ALA A 119 -7.24 12.48 14.44
C ALA A 119 -7.76 13.80 13.89
N VAL A 120 -7.51 14.05 12.61
CA VAL A 120 -8.17 15.13 11.87
C VAL A 120 -9.38 14.54 11.17
N THR A 121 -10.58 15.01 11.51
CA THR A 121 -11.83 14.54 10.92
C THR A 121 -12.36 15.57 9.93
N THR A 122 -12.60 15.14 8.69
CA THR A 122 -13.27 15.93 7.67
C THR A 122 -14.64 15.33 7.40
N ARG A 123 -15.69 16.15 7.45
CA ARG A 123 -17.05 15.77 7.05
C ARG A 123 -17.49 16.68 5.91
N ARG A 124 -18.09 16.10 4.88
CA ARG A 124 -18.69 16.85 3.77
C ARG A 124 -20.19 16.60 3.74
N GLN A 125 -20.93 17.67 3.62
CA GLN A 125 -22.36 17.63 3.35
C GLN A 125 -22.58 18.25 1.98
N TYR A 126 -23.17 17.46 1.09
CA TYR A 126 -23.51 17.90 -0.25
C TYR A 126 -24.91 18.47 -0.22
N GLU A 127 -25.11 19.59 -0.91
CA GLU A 127 -26.44 20.17 -1.06
C GLU A 127 -27.38 19.21 -1.77
N GLY A 128 -28.66 19.29 -1.40
CA GLY A 128 -29.71 18.60 -2.13
C GLY A 128 -29.86 19.20 -3.52
N SER A 129 -30.36 18.42 -4.46
CA SER A 129 -30.60 18.87 -5.85
C SER A 129 -31.58 20.04 -5.99
N SER A 130 -32.23 20.45 -4.89
CA SER A 130 -33.16 21.57 -4.81
C SER A 130 -32.50 22.91 -4.45
N LEU A 131 -31.21 22.92 -4.11
CA LEU A 131 -30.47 24.15 -3.77
C LEU A 131 -29.58 24.58 -4.95
N PRO A 132 -29.39 25.90 -5.16
CA PRO A 132 -28.76 26.44 -6.37
C PRO A 132 -27.23 26.29 -6.44
N GLY A 133 -26.56 25.81 -5.38
CA GLY A 133 -25.11 25.70 -5.28
C GLY A 133 -24.42 26.89 -4.64
#